data_AF-A0A6V7LXG8-F1
#
_entry.id   AF-A0A6V7LXG8-F1
#
_cell.length_a   1.000
_cell.length_b   1.000
_cell.length_c   1.000
_cell.angle_alpha   90.00
_cell.angle_beta   90.00
_cell.angle_gamma   90.00
#
_symmetry.space_group_name_H-M   'P 1'
#
loop_
_entity.id
_entity.type
_entity.pdbx_description
1 polymer ?
#
loop_
_entity_poly.entity_id
_entity_poly.type
_entity_poly.pdbx_seq_one_letter_code
_entity_poly.pdbx_strand_id
1 'polypeptide(L)'
;MEGAEINKSLLALKECIRALGRKGTHLPFRASKLTQVLRDSFIGEKSKTCMIAMISPGMSSCEHSLNTLRYADRVKELAATDPTEMNKPSPTDDDDDRIFKIEEQSNDSVLSDSDLAQLRSLN
;
A
#
# COMPACT_ATOMS: atom_id res chain seq x y z
N MET A 1 14.95 -11.74 7.03
CA MET A 1 14.77 -10.53 7.87
C MET A 1 14.63 -9.26 7.01
N GLU A 2 15.42 -9.10 5.95
CA GLU A 2 15.34 -7.95 5.03
C GLU A 2 13.97 -7.75 4.35
N GLY A 3 13.37 -8.82 3.81
CA GLY A 3 12.06 -8.73 3.13
C GLY A 3 10.93 -8.18 4.01
N ALA A 4 10.96 -8.47 5.32
CA ALA A 4 9.98 -7.94 6.26
C ALA A 4 10.11 -6.41 6.43
N GLU A 5 11.34 -5.90 6.49
CA GLU A 5 11.58 -4.45 6.59
C GLU A 5 11.24 -3.71 5.27
N ILE A 6 11.44 -4.36 4.12
CA ILE A 6 10.97 -3.85 2.81
C ILE A 6 9.44 -3.69 2.85
N ASN A 7 8.72 -4.77 3.16
CA ASN A 7 7.26 -4.75 3.19
C ASN A 7 6.70 -3.78 4.23
N LYS A 8 7.37 -3.64 5.39
CA LYS A 8 7.01 -2.66 6.41
C LYS A 8 7.11 -1.22 5.91
N SER A 9 8.17 -0.88 5.19
CA SER A 9 8.32 0.46 4.62
C SER A 9 7.30 0.75 3.53
N LEU A 10 6.96 -0.24 2.70
CA LEU A 10 5.94 -0.13 1.67
C LEU A 10 4.53 -0.04 2.26
N LEU A 11 4.24 -0.79 3.32
CA LEU A 11 2.97 -0.73 4.04
C LEU A 11 2.77 0.65 4.67
N ALA A 12 3.80 1.17 5.34
CA ALA A 12 3.78 2.53 5.89
C ALA A 12 3.49 3.57 4.81
N LEU A 13 4.05 3.39 3.60
CA LEU A 13 3.80 4.28 2.48
C LEU A 13 2.35 4.17 1.98
N LYS A 14 1.82 2.96 1.77
CA LYS A 14 0.41 2.72 1.42
C LYS A 14 -0.53 3.44 2.38
N GLU A 15 -0.28 3.31 3.68
CA GLU A 15 -1.08 3.95 4.73
C GLU A 15 -1.00 5.48 4.71
N CYS A 16 0.17 6.05 4.40
CA CYS A 16 0.30 7.49 4.22
C CYS A 16 -0.60 7.99 3.08
N ILE A 17 -0.56 7.34 1.91
CA ILE A 17 -1.34 7.73 0.74
C ILE A 17 -2.84 7.62 1.01
N ARG A 18 -3.27 6.54 1.69
CA ARG A 18 -4.66 6.36 2.12
C ARG A 18 -5.12 7.47 3.06
N ALA A 19 -4.29 7.82 4.06
CA ALA A 19 -4.58 8.89 5.00
C ALA A 19 -4.64 10.27 4.34
N LEU A 20 -3.80 10.52 3.33
CA LEU A 20 -3.86 11.73 2.51
C LEU A 20 -5.20 11.82 1.76
N GLY A 21 -5.69 10.72 1.19
CA GLY A 21 -6.95 10.70 0.42
C GLY A 21 -8.18 10.98 1.29
N ARG A 22 -8.17 10.50 2.54
CA ARG A 22 -9.26 10.70 3.51
C ARG A 22 -9.21 12.07 4.22
N LYS A 23 -8.24 12.93 3.92
CA LYS A 23 -8.03 14.23 4.60
C LYS A 23 -7.97 14.10 6.13
N GLY A 24 -7.34 13.03 6.62
CA GLY A 24 -7.20 12.80 8.05
C GLY A 24 -6.30 13.83 8.73
N THR A 25 -6.60 14.20 9.97
CA THR A 25 -5.80 15.17 10.75
C THR A 25 -4.38 14.69 11.04
N HIS A 26 -4.16 13.36 11.09
CA HIS A 26 -2.86 12.76 11.36
C HIS A 26 -2.37 11.90 10.18
N LEU A 27 -1.22 12.27 9.62
CA LEU A 27 -0.55 11.54 8.55
C LEU A 27 0.63 10.70 9.12
N PRO A 28 0.62 9.36 8.98
CA PRO A 28 1.56 8.46 9.66
C PRO A 28 2.96 8.39 9.03
N PHE A 29 3.52 9.52 8.58
CA PHE A 29 4.84 9.56 7.95
C PHE A 29 5.98 9.07 8.85
N ARG A 30 5.77 8.98 10.18
CA ARG A 30 6.78 8.47 11.12
C ARG A 30 6.90 6.94 11.15
N ALA A 31 5.98 6.19 10.52
CA ALA A 31 5.94 4.73 10.56
C ALA A 31 7.17 4.05 9.92
N SER A 32 7.85 4.70 8.98
CA SER A 32 9.12 4.23 8.42
C SER A 32 10.07 5.38 8.12
N LYS A 33 11.38 5.10 8.02
CA LYS A 33 12.36 6.12 7.59
C LYS A 33 12.09 6.61 6.16
N LEU A 34 11.62 5.72 5.28
CA LEU A 34 11.28 6.06 3.90
C LEU A 34 10.16 7.12 3.84
N THR A 35 9.07 6.88 4.58
CA THR A 35 7.94 7.82 4.64
C THR A 35 8.28 9.13 5.33
N GLN A 36 9.26 9.14 6.25
CA GLN A 36 9.74 10.38 6.86
C GLN A 36 10.46 11.26 5.84
N VAL A 37 11.30 10.66 4.98
CA VAL A 37 12.03 11.37 3.92
C VAL A 37 11.07 11.86 2.82
N LEU A 38 10.08 11.04 2.45
CA LEU A 38 9.11 11.38 1.41
C LEU A 38 8.04 12.39 1.85
N ARG A 39 7.99 12.76 3.13
CA ARG A 39 6.99 13.70 3.67
C ARG A 39 6.89 14.96 2.80
N ASP A 40 8.01 15.62 2.56
CA ASP A 40 8.05 16.92 1.86
C ASP A 40 7.62 16.79 0.39
N SER A 41 7.75 15.59 -0.20
CA SER A 41 7.22 15.28 -1.54
C SER A 41 5.69 15.26 -1.58
N PHE A 42 5.02 14.89 -0.48
CA PHE A 42 3.57 14.74 -0.43
C PHE A 42 2.82 15.95 0.15
N ILE A 43 3.41 16.66 1.13
CA ILE A 43 2.73 17.79 1.81
C ILE A 43 3.35 19.16 1.48
N GLY A 44 4.45 19.21 0.73
CA GLY A 44 5.12 20.47 0.42
C GLY A 44 4.32 21.33 -0.56
N GLU A 45 3.98 22.56 -0.18
CA GLU A 45 3.20 23.51 -0.99
C GLU A 45 3.82 23.82 -2.37
N LYS A 46 5.14 23.65 -2.49
CA LYS A 46 5.90 23.87 -3.75
C LYS A 46 6.52 22.58 -4.29
N SER A 47 5.93 21.45 -3.96
CA SER A 47 6.43 20.14 -4.36
C SER A 47 5.66 19.60 -5.55
N LYS A 48 6.39 19.07 -6.55
CA LYS A 48 5.80 18.34 -7.68
C LYS A 48 6.35 16.93 -7.68
N THR A 49 5.47 15.97 -7.44
CA THR A 49 5.85 14.57 -7.29
C THR A 49 5.34 13.76 -8.48
N CYS A 50 6.23 12.95 -9.06
CA CYS A 50 5.92 11.99 -10.12
C CYS A 50 6.13 10.58 -9.57
N MET A 51 5.13 9.72 -9.72
CA MET A 51 5.22 8.32 -9.35
C MET A 51 5.25 7.45 -10.62
N ILE A 52 6.22 6.55 -10.70
CA ILE A 52 6.32 5.56 -11.78
C ILE A 52 5.90 4.20 -11.22
N ALA A 53 4.75 3.70 -11.67
CA ALA A 53 4.24 2.39 -11.30
C ALA A 53 4.81 1.32 -12.24
N MET A 54 5.64 0.43 -11.70
CA MET A 54 6.22 -0.67 -12.46
C MET A 54 5.34 -1.92 -12.35
N ILE A 55 4.88 -2.44 -13.49
CA ILE A 55 4.01 -3.61 -13.57
C ILE A 55 4.65 -4.71 -14.42
N SER A 56 4.32 -5.96 -14.10
CA SER A 56 4.73 -7.12 -14.89
C SER A 56 3.58 -7.55 -15.81
N PRO A 57 3.82 -7.81 -17.11
CA PRO A 57 2.76 -8.21 -18.04
C PRO A 57 2.31 -9.68 -17.89
N GLY A 58 2.96 -10.46 -17.03
CA GLY A 58 2.64 -11.89 -16.85
C GLY A 58 1.31 -12.12 -16.13
N MET A 59 0.52 -13.10 -16.59
CA MET A 59 -0.76 -13.45 -15.98
C MET A 59 -0.63 -13.90 -14.51
N SER A 60 0.47 -14.57 -14.17
CA SER A 60 0.80 -14.96 -12.79
C SER A 60 1.02 -13.78 -11.85
N SER A 61 1.27 -12.58 -12.39
CA SER A 61 1.49 -11.34 -11.65
C SER A 61 0.27 -10.40 -11.71
N CYS A 62 -0.88 -10.88 -12.20
CA CYS A 62 -2.09 -10.07 -12.36
C CYS A 62 -2.53 -9.42 -11.04
N GLU A 63 -2.54 -10.19 -9.95
CA GLU A 63 -2.92 -9.71 -8.62
C GLU A 63 -1.99 -8.59 -8.11
N HIS A 64 -0.67 -8.80 -8.17
CA HIS A 64 0.31 -7.79 -7.78
C HIS A 64 0.25 -6.54 -8.66
N SER A 65 -0.03 -6.71 -9.95
CA SER A 65 -0.18 -5.60 -10.89
C SER A 65 -1.42 -4.78 -10.57
N LEU A 66 -2.54 -5.42 -10.26
CA LEU A 66 -3.77 -4.75 -9.84
C LEU A 66 -3.57 -3.97 -8.54
N ASN A 67 -2.87 -4.55 -7.56
CA ASN A 67 -2.55 -3.87 -6.31
C ASN A 67 -1.68 -2.62 -6.55
N THR A 68 -0.70 -2.72 -7.45
CA THR A 68 0.14 -1.58 -7.84
C THR A 68 -0.66 -0.49 -8.56
N LEU A 69 -1.55 -0.86 -9.47
CA LEU A 69 -2.37 0.10 -10.23
C LEU A 69 -3.39 0.81 -9.34
N ARG A 70 -4.06 0.10 -8.44
CA ARG A 70 -4.98 0.70 -7.44
C ARG A 70 -4.27 1.74 -6.59
N TYR A 71 -3.06 1.41 -6.16
CA TYR A 71 -2.24 2.32 -5.39
C TYR A 71 -1.87 3.57 -6.19
N ALA A 72 -1.42 3.41 -7.45
CA ALA A 72 -1.09 4.53 -8.32
C ALA A 72 -2.30 5.44 -8.63
N ASP A 73 -3.49 4.87 -8.78
CA ASP A 73 -4.73 5.61 -9.03
C ASP A 73 -5.07 6.54 -7.85
N ARG A 74 -4.91 6.06 -6.61
CA ARG A 74 -5.08 6.91 -5.42
C ARG A 74 -4.08 8.07 -5.38
N VAL A 75 -2.82 7.85 -5.75
CA VAL A 75 -1.80 8.92 -5.77
C VAL A 75 -2.18 10.04 -6.74
N LYS A 76 -2.77 9.68 -7.88
CA LYS A 76 -3.23 10.65 -8.88
C LYS A 76 -4.30 11.59 -8.32
N GLU A 77 -5.23 11.08 -7.51
CA GLU A 77 -6.27 11.89 -6.87
C GLU A 77 -5.69 12.93 -5.90
N LEU A 78 -4.56 12.60 -5.24
CA LEU A 78 -3.87 13.51 -4.31
C LEU A 78 -3.18 14.68 -5.01
N ALA A 79 -2.63 14.44 -6.19
CA ALA A 79 -1.96 15.49 -6.97
C ALA A 79 -2.94 16.50 -7.58
N ALA A 80 -4.23 16.18 -7.62
CA ALA A 80 -5.28 17.04 -8.16
C ALA A 80 -5.87 18.02 -7.14
N THR A 81 -5.60 17.83 -5.85
CA THR A 81 -6.05 18.76 -4.81
C THR A 81 -5.05 19.90 -4.63
N ASP A 82 -5.37 21.04 -5.25
CA ASP A 82 -4.96 22.35 -4.73
C ASP A 82 -5.48 22.44 -3.28
N PRO A 83 -4.69 22.91 -2.28
CA PRO A 83 -5.12 23.00 -0.88
C PRO A 83 -6.41 23.81 -0.66
N THR A 84 -6.87 24.56 -1.65
CA THR A 84 -8.04 25.44 -1.62
C THR A 84 -9.37 24.78 -1.99
N GLU A 85 -9.38 23.60 -2.63
CA GLU A 85 -10.61 22.92 -3.09
C GLU A 85 -10.90 21.63 -2.28
N MET A 86 -10.81 21.72 -0.95
CA MET A 86 -10.98 20.57 -0.05
C MET A 86 -12.44 20.18 0.25
N ASN A 87 -13.46 20.68 -0.45
CA ASN A 87 -14.85 20.59 0.00
C ASN A 87 -15.82 19.74 -0.84
N LYS A 88 -15.35 18.63 -1.45
CA LYS A 88 -16.25 17.64 -2.07
C LYS A 88 -16.14 16.27 -1.38
N PRO A 89 -17.25 15.71 -0.86
CA PRO A 89 -17.25 14.34 -0.33
C PRO A 89 -17.13 13.36 -1.50
N SER A 90 -16.12 12.49 -1.46
CA SER A 90 -16.00 11.35 -2.37
C SER A 90 -16.90 10.18 -1.89
N PRO A 91 -17.45 9.36 -2.80
CA PRO A 91 -18.42 8.32 -2.44
C PRO A 91 -17.73 7.07 -1.87
N THR A 92 -18.18 6.70 -0.66
CA THR A 92 -18.31 5.36 -0.05
C THR A 92 -17.09 4.42 0.03
N ASP A 93 -16.64 4.22 1.29
CA ASP A 93 -15.48 3.47 1.80
C ASP A 93 -15.71 1.94 2.04
N ASP A 94 -16.66 1.27 1.37
CA ASP A 94 -17.04 -0.11 1.78
C ASP A 94 -16.16 -1.25 1.19
N ASP A 95 -15.36 -1.00 0.16
CA ASP A 95 -14.55 -2.05 -0.51
C ASP A 95 -13.09 -2.16 0.02
N ASP A 96 -12.57 -1.13 0.69
CA ASP A 96 -11.14 -1.05 1.07
C ASP A 96 -10.77 -1.87 2.32
N ASP A 97 -11.68 -2.01 3.31
CA ASP A 97 -11.42 -2.79 4.53
C ASP A 97 -11.33 -4.32 4.27
N ARG A 98 -11.77 -4.79 3.10
CA ARG A 98 -11.65 -6.20 2.71
C ARG A 98 -10.22 -6.56 2.29
N ILE A 99 -9.47 -5.61 1.72
CA ILE A 99 -8.14 -5.84 1.16
C ILE A 99 -7.11 -6.05 2.27
N PHE A 100 -7.20 -5.31 3.37
CA PHE A 100 -6.28 -5.45 4.50
C PHE A 100 -6.48 -6.77 5.26
N LYS A 101 -7.73 -7.28 5.33
CA LYS A 101 -8.01 -8.62 5.87
C LYS A 101 -7.39 -9.73 5.01
N ILE A 102 -7.27 -9.52 3.70
CA ILE A 102 -6.66 -10.49 2.79
C ILE A 102 -5.12 -10.48 2.89
N GLU A 103 -4.47 -9.30 3.01
CA GLU A 103 -3.01 -9.20 3.21
C GLU A 103 -2.56 -9.73 4.60
N GLU A 104 -3.36 -9.58 5.67
CA GLU A 104 -3.06 -10.20 6.99
C GLU A 104 -3.28 -11.72 7.00
N GLN A 105 -4.29 -12.24 6.28
CA GLN A 105 -4.58 -13.68 6.25
C GLN A 105 -3.67 -14.48 5.31
N SER A 106 -3.14 -13.87 4.25
CA SER A 106 -2.26 -14.55 3.30
C SER A 106 -0.83 -14.75 3.80
N ASN A 107 -0.43 -14.09 4.90
CA ASN A 107 0.92 -14.18 5.43
C ASN A 107 1.08 -15.20 6.59
N ASP A 108 0.04 -16.00 6.90
CA ASP A 108 0.08 -17.10 7.88
C ASP A 108 -0.13 -18.49 7.26
N SER A 109 0.29 -18.70 6.01
CA SER A 109 0.52 -20.06 5.49
C SER A 109 2.00 -20.44 5.57
N VAL A 110 2.57 -20.38 6.77
CA VAL A 110 3.76 -21.19 7.06
C VAL A 110 3.23 -22.61 7.19
N LEU A 111 3.41 -23.44 6.14
CA LEU A 111 3.16 -24.88 6.24
C LEU A 111 3.83 -25.37 7.52
N SER A 112 3.05 -25.95 8.43
CA SER A 112 3.60 -26.41 9.69
C SER A 112 4.58 -27.55 9.39
N ASP A 113 5.69 -27.67 10.13
CA ASP A 113 6.66 -28.76 9.94
C ASP A 113 6.01 -30.16 10.02
N SER A 114 4.80 -30.26 10.59
CA SER A 114 3.96 -31.45 10.60
C SER A 114 3.48 -31.86 9.20
N ASP A 115 3.14 -30.91 8.33
CA ASP A 115 2.62 -31.17 6.98
C ASP A 115 3.74 -31.66 6.05
N LEU A 116 4.96 -31.17 6.24
CA LEU A 116 6.14 -31.61 5.49
C LEU A 116 6.59 -33.04 5.89
N ALA A 117 6.38 -33.42 7.16
CA ALA A 117 6.66 -34.77 7.65
C ALA A 117 5.66 -35.80 7.09
N GLN A 118 4.38 -35.42 6.94
CA GLN A 118 3.36 -36.30 6.35
C GLN A 118 3.64 -36.59 4.86
N LEU A 119 4.12 -35.61 4.09
CA LEU A 119 4.47 -35.79 2.68
C LEU A 119 5.71 -36.67 2.45
N ARG A 120 6.65 -36.70 3.41
CA ARG A 120 7.83 -37.60 3.35
C ARG A 120 7.51 -39.04 3.74
N SER A 121 6.40 -39.29 4.43
CA SER A 121 5.97 -40.63 4.84
C SER A 121 5.16 -41.37 3.77
N LEU A 122 4.84 -40.72 2.65
CA LEU A 122 3.97 -41.24 1.58
C LEU A 122 4.73 -41.65 0.30
N ASN A 123 6.07 -41.65 0.32
CA ASN A 123 6.93 -42.22 -0.74
C ASN A 123 7.87 -43.27 -0.15
#